data_AF-H8WYK9-F1
#
_entry.id   AF-H8WYK9-F1
#
_cell.length_a   1.000
_cell.length_b   1.000
_cell.length_c   1.000
_cell.angle_alpha   90.00
_cell.angle_beta   90.00
_cell.angle_gamma   90.00
#
_symmetry.space_group_name_H-M   'P 1'
#
loop_
_entity.id
_entity.type
_entity.pdbx_description
1 polymer ?
#
loop_
_entity_poly.entity_id
_entity_poly.type
_entity_poly.pdbx_seq_one_letter_code
_entity_poly.pdbx_strand_id
1 'polypeptide(L)'
;MRFLIVITLLRLINASNVPKSKNLPCIRYKDMIPTYACNYQINNHAKYCENSTLYKPNTTCLCNNINWLASVLGCLSYEGKLETKSIQGVKKFCRINGGVELTQERVGIAYRRYIDSATDASLTTTPGVSIIVDEPILLSSSEVHLYRRAYEKYLGNFDDSIYYGTAIYGYWTIVLLLAAVVNWGKLIFPTWSNSSLRIIQKHVILPALGAKSKAQTQSLGPIEFIVPSRFEALILGLFMVLLAMLALINTDPVEGDPIYYIKSNAQLRYVVDRPGIISTMLGPLVVLFAGRNNFLLWITRWQHARFLTLHRWVARTMVVLALIHAIGYTRLLGTFY
;
A
#
# COMPACT_ATOMS: atom_id res chain seq x y z
N MET A 1 -35.21 17.89 1.29
CA MET A 1 -34.47 16.69 0.83
C MET A 1 -34.03 16.76 -0.64
N ARG A 2 -34.85 17.24 -1.58
CA ARG A 2 -34.47 17.37 -3.00
C ARG A 2 -33.36 18.41 -3.29
N PHE A 3 -33.26 19.47 -2.49
CA PHE A 3 -32.26 20.54 -2.68
C PHE A 3 -30.82 20.14 -2.26
N LEU A 4 -30.68 19.32 -1.21
CA LEU A 4 -29.38 18.79 -0.76
C LEU A 4 -28.76 17.81 -1.78
N ILE A 5 -29.59 17.01 -2.45
CA ILE A 5 -29.16 16.08 -3.50
C ILE A 5 -28.58 16.85 -4.70
N VAL A 6 -29.20 17.97 -5.10
CA VAL A 6 -28.72 18.81 -6.20
C VAL A 6 -27.40 19.48 -5.87
N ILE A 7 -27.22 19.97 -4.63
CA ILE A 7 -25.94 20.55 -4.17
C ILE A 7 -24.83 19.48 -4.10
N THR A 8 -25.17 18.24 -3.73
CA THR A 8 -24.19 17.14 -3.68
C THR A 8 -23.81 16.68 -5.10
N LEU A 9 -24.76 16.65 -6.03
CA LEU A 9 -24.51 16.38 -7.45
C LEU A 9 -23.68 17.48 -8.13
N LEU A 10 -23.92 18.77 -7.80
CA LEU A 10 -23.12 19.89 -8.31
C LEU A 10 -21.68 19.87 -7.75
N ARG A 11 -21.48 19.43 -6.51
CA ARG A 11 -20.12 19.20 -5.97
C ARG A 11 -19.40 18.00 -6.60
N LEU A 12 -20.14 16.99 -7.06
CA LEU A 12 -19.58 15.85 -7.82
C LEU A 12 -19.18 16.24 -9.26
N ILE A 13 -19.84 17.22 -9.87
CA ILE A 13 -19.44 17.73 -11.19
C ILE A 13 -18.06 18.41 -11.11
N ASN A 14 -17.72 19.08 -10.01
CA ASN A 14 -16.35 19.60 -9.79
C ASN A 14 -15.32 18.51 -9.47
N ALA A 15 -15.75 17.30 -9.10
CA ALA A 15 -14.87 16.14 -8.97
C ALA A 15 -14.56 15.45 -10.31
N SER A 16 -15.14 15.91 -11.43
CA SER A 16 -14.83 15.40 -12.77
C SER A 16 -13.65 16.10 -13.45
N ASN A 17 -13.08 17.14 -12.82
CA ASN A 17 -11.76 17.70 -13.16
C ASN A 17 -10.60 16.85 -12.60
N VAL A 18 -10.75 15.52 -12.56
CA VAL A 18 -9.58 14.65 -12.39
C VAL A 18 -8.78 14.78 -13.68
N PRO A 19 -7.55 15.32 -13.65
CA PRO A 19 -6.72 15.37 -14.84
C PRO A 19 -6.64 13.97 -15.44
N LYS A 20 -6.84 13.86 -16.76
CA LYS A 20 -6.71 12.58 -17.48
C LYS A 20 -5.33 11.99 -17.17
N SER A 21 -5.25 11.07 -16.21
CA SER A 21 -4.03 10.36 -15.79
C SER A 21 -3.66 9.28 -16.80
N LYS A 22 -3.73 9.58 -18.10
CA LYS A 22 -3.69 8.58 -19.15
C LYS A 22 -2.38 7.78 -19.22
N ASN A 23 -1.32 8.19 -18.53
CA ASN A 23 -0.02 7.49 -18.53
C ASN A 23 0.81 7.74 -17.25
N LEU A 24 0.21 7.84 -16.05
CA LEU A 24 1.02 7.89 -14.83
C LEU A 24 1.55 6.48 -14.53
N PRO A 25 2.87 6.22 -14.64
CA PRO A 25 3.41 4.90 -14.32
C PRO A 25 3.16 4.60 -12.84
N CYS A 26 2.78 3.37 -12.50
CA CYS A 26 2.76 2.93 -11.11
C CYS A 26 4.21 2.89 -10.60
N ILE A 27 4.60 3.93 -9.86
CA ILE A 27 5.93 4.05 -9.29
C ILE A 27 5.96 3.23 -8.00
N ARG A 28 6.70 2.12 -8.03
CA ARG A 28 7.06 1.35 -6.83
C ARG A 28 8.31 1.89 -6.18
N TYR A 29 8.35 1.83 -4.85
CA TYR A 29 9.50 2.25 -4.06
C TYR A 29 10.64 1.26 -4.11
N LYS A 30 10.40 -0.04 -4.31
CA LYS A 30 11.39 -1.14 -4.24
C LYS A 30 12.75 -0.81 -4.84
N ASP A 31 12.78 -0.23 -6.04
CA ASP A 31 14.03 0.09 -6.73
C ASP A 31 14.76 1.32 -6.14
N MET A 32 14.04 2.18 -5.43
CA MET A 32 14.53 3.42 -4.82
C MET A 32 14.72 3.31 -3.31
N ILE A 33 14.23 2.26 -2.64
CA ILE A 33 14.35 2.08 -1.18
C ILE A 33 15.79 2.28 -0.70
N PRO A 34 16.82 1.66 -1.33
CA PRO A 34 18.20 1.89 -0.94
C PRO A 34 18.62 3.36 -1.05
N THR A 35 18.18 4.05 -2.12
CA THR A 35 18.47 5.47 -2.31
C THR A 35 17.80 6.33 -1.26
N TYR A 36 16.55 6.05 -0.89
CA TYR A 36 15.87 6.76 0.21
C TYR A 36 16.59 6.54 1.54
N ALA A 37 17.01 5.30 1.83
CA ALA A 37 17.76 4.97 3.04
C ALA A 37 19.07 5.75 3.13
N CYS A 38 19.88 5.68 2.06
CA CYS A 38 21.14 6.40 1.97
C CYS A 38 20.93 7.92 2.05
N ASN A 39 19.96 8.46 1.33
CA ASN A 39 19.66 9.89 1.39
C ASN A 39 19.29 10.33 2.81
N TYR A 40 18.46 9.56 3.52
CA TYR A 40 18.05 9.90 4.88
C TYR A 40 19.23 9.85 5.86
N GLN A 41 20.05 8.79 5.79
CA GLN A 41 21.28 8.70 6.59
C GLN A 41 22.22 9.87 6.29
N ILE A 42 22.47 10.17 5.01
CA ILE A 42 23.34 11.29 4.61
C ILE A 42 22.81 12.62 5.16
N ASN A 43 21.51 12.89 5.07
CA ASN A 43 20.94 14.14 5.60
C ASN A 43 20.92 14.20 7.14
N ASN A 44 21.10 13.06 7.84
CA ASN A 44 21.34 13.04 9.29
C ASN A 44 22.79 13.42 9.65
N HIS A 45 23.75 13.17 8.75
CA HIS A 45 25.18 13.41 9.00
C HIS A 45 25.75 14.63 8.27
N ALA A 46 25.14 15.11 7.19
CA ALA A 46 25.68 16.21 6.39
C ALA A 46 24.57 16.96 5.65
N LYS A 47 24.78 18.25 5.44
CA LYS A 47 23.88 19.11 4.65
C LYS A 47 24.59 19.56 3.38
N TYR A 48 23.99 19.31 2.21
CA TYR A 48 24.57 19.70 0.91
C TYR A 48 23.85 20.90 0.27
N CYS A 49 22.72 21.32 0.83
CA CYS A 49 21.84 22.33 0.26
C CYS A 49 21.19 23.16 1.38
N GLU A 50 21.26 24.49 1.31
CA GLU A 50 20.77 25.43 2.34
C GLU A 50 19.32 25.21 2.78
N ASN A 51 18.42 24.99 1.81
CA ASN A 51 16.98 24.81 2.04
C ASN A 51 16.55 23.34 2.04
N SER A 52 17.47 22.42 2.27
CA SER A 52 17.18 20.99 2.44
C SER A 52 17.16 20.63 3.92
N THR A 53 16.07 20.03 4.39
CA THR A 53 16.00 19.43 5.72
C THR A 53 15.74 17.93 5.63
N LEU A 54 15.95 17.22 6.73
CA LEU A 54 15.67 15.79 6.81
C LEU A 54 14.22 15.43 6.40
N TYR A 55 13.25 16.25 6.83
CA TYR A 55 11.82 16.03 6.58
C TYR A 55 11.30 16.67 5.29
N LYS A 56 12.04 17.65 4.75
CA LYS A 56 11.72 18.33 3.50
C LYS A 56 13.00 18.47 2.66
N PRO A 57 13.48 17.38 2.04
CA PRO A 57 14.70 17.42 1.25
C PRO A 57 14.48 18.20 -0.05
N ASN A 58 15.38 19.14 -0.36
CA ASN A 58 15.40 19.81 -1.66
C ASN A 58 16.03 18.87 -2.70
N THR A 59 15.25 17.89 -3.14
CA THR A 59 15.75 16.79 -3.97
C THR A 59 16.31 17.26 -5.31
N THR A 60 15.77 18.35 -5.88
CA THR A 60 16.33 18.97 -7.10
C THR A 60 17.74 19.51 -6.88
N CYS A 61 17.99 20.18 -5.74
CA CYS A 61 19.33 20.63 -5.38
C CYS A 61 20.26 19.44 -5.11
N LEU A 62 19.81 18.48 -4.29
CA LEU A 62 20.58 17.31 -3.93
C LEU A 62 21.03 16.53 -5.17
N CYS A 63 20.11 16.20 -6.07
CA CYS A 63 20.40 15.49 -7.32
C CYS A 63 21.29 16.26 -8.29
N ASN A 64 21.39 17.59 -8.15
CA ASN A 64 22.33 18.40 -8.90
C ASN A 64 23.69 18.56 -8.21
N ASN A 65 23.76 18.36 -6.90
CA ASN A 65 25.01 18.43 -6.15
C ASN A 65 25.83 17.16 -6.36
N ILE A 66 27.05 17.32 -6.89
CA ILE A 66 27.94 16.19 -7.20
C ILE A 66 28.44 15.47 -5.95
N ASN A 67 28.65 16.18 -4.84
CA ASN A 67 29.12 15.59 -3.58
C ASN A 67 28.02 14.80 -2.89
N TRP A 68 26.77 15.29 -2.91
CA TRP A 68 25.63 14.49 -2.46
C TRP A 68 25.49 13.21 -3.30
N LEU A 69 25.56 13.34 -4.63
CA LEU A 69 25.44 12.19 -5.53
C LEU A 69 26.57 11.17 -5.28
N ALA A 70 27.80 11.66 -5.06
CA ALA A 70 28.95 10.84 -4.70
C ALA A 70 28.71 10.07 -3.39
N SER A 71 28.28 10.76 -2.32
CA SER A 71 27.96 10.15 -1.02
C SER A 71 26.85 9.10 -1.11
N VAL A 72 25.78 9.37 -1.87
CA VAL A 72 24.69 8.40 -2.09
C VAL A 72 25.20 7.17 -2.83
N LEU A 73 25.98 7.34 -3.90
CA LEU A 73 26.53 6.21 -4.67
C LEU A 73 27.52 5.40 -3.83
N GLY A 74 28.29 6.06 -2.97
CA GLY A 74 29.15 5.42 -1.98
C GLY A 74 28.37 4.55 -1.00
N CYS A 75 27.32 5.12 -0.37
CA CYS A 75 26.42 4.38 0.51
C CYS A 75 25.73 3.18 -0.17
N LEU A 76 25.44 3.31 -1.46
CA LEU A 76 24.84 2.25 -2.26
C LEU A 76 25.84 1.20 -2.74
N SER A 77 27.13 1.49 -2.67
CA SER A 77 28.18 0.55 -2.99
C SER A 77 28.35 -0.43 -1.83
N TYR A 78 28.30 -1.72 -2.13
CA TYR A 78 28.52 -2.77 -1.14
C TYR A 78 29.89 -3.40 -1.42
N GLU A 79 30.75 -3.47 -0.40
CA GLU A 79 32.14 -3.93 -0.56
C GLU A 79 32.90 -3.23 -1.70
N GLY A 80 32.64 -1.92 -1.89
CA GLY A 80 33.27 -1.13 -2.95
C GLY A 80 32.75 -1.43 -4.37
N LYS A 81 31.63 -2.16 -4.51
CA LYS A 81 30.99 -2.44 -5.80
C LYS A 81 29.64 -1.77 -5.91
N LEU A 82 29.47 -1.00 -6.98
CA LEU A 82 28.21 -0.33 -7.30
C LEU A 82 27.42 -1.13 -8.35
N GLU A 83 26.28 -1.68 -7.94
CA GLU A 83 25.41 -2.46 -8.83
C GLU A 83 24.61 -1.58 -9.80
N THR A 84 24.32 -2.11 -10.99
CA THR A 84 23.45 -1.44 -11.99
C THR A 84 22.06 -1.13 -11.43
N LYS A 85 21.51 -1.98 -10.56
CA LYS A 85 20.21 -1.74 -9.91
C LYS A 85 20.24 -0.51 -9.01
N SER A 86 21.30 -0.33 -8.23
CA SER A 86 21.50 0.87 -7.39
C SER A 86 21.60 2.13 -8.23
N ILE A 87 22.33 2.09 -9.35
CA ILE A 87 22.42 3.21 -10.30
C ILE A 87 21.04 3.56 -10.85
N GLN A 88 20.28 2.57 -11.31
CA GLN A 88 18.92 2.77 -11.80
C GLN A 88 18.00 3.34 -10.71
N GLY A 89 18.15 2.88 -9.46
CA GLY A 89 17.43 3.38 -8.29
C GLY A 89 17.66 4.88 -8.07
N VAL A 90 18.91 5.33 -8.09
CA VAL A 90 19.26 6.76 -7.93
C VAL A 90 18.74 7.61 -9.08
N LYS A 91 18.92 7.14 -10.33
CA LYS A 91 18.38 7.82 -11.50
C LYS A 91 16.86 7.99 -11.40
N LYS A 92 16.15 6.93 -10.99
CA LYS A 92 14.70 6.93 -10.80
C LYS A 92 14.29 7.88 -9.67
N PHE A 93 15.00 7.85 -8.54
CA PHE A 93 14.78 8.74 -7.40
C PHE A 93 14.91 10.22 -7.80
N CYS A 94 16.00 10.59 -8.50
CA CYS A 94 16.26 11.96 -8.91
C CYS A 94 15.27 12.47 -9.95
N ARG A 95 14.88 11.62 -10.89
CA ARG A 95 13.85 11.96 -11.88
C ARG A 95 12.50 12.23 -11.23
N ILE A 96 12.08 11.36 -10.31
CA ILE A 96 10.73 11.39 -9.74
C ILE A 96 10.59 12.47 -8.66
N ASN A 97 11.57 12.56 -7.76
CA ASN A 97 11.48 13.48 -6.61
C ASN A 97 12.12 14.84 -6.89
N GLY A 98 13.10 14.92 -7.80
CA GLY A 98 13.85 16.13 -8.10
C GLY A 98 13.61 16.70 -9.50
N GLY A 99 12.95 15.96 -10.40
CA GLY A 99 12.83 16.35 -11.81
C GLY A 99 14.16 16.38 -12.57
N VAL A 100 15.19 15.69 -12.05
CA VAL A 100 16.56 15.71 -12.60
C VAL A 100 16.85 14.38 -13.30
N GLU A 101 17.17 14.45 -14.59
CA GLU A 101 17.64 13.29 -15.36
C GLU A 101 19.15 13.14 -15.22
N LEU A 102 19.59 12.02 -14.65
CA LEU A 102 21.00 11.71 -14.45
C LEU A 102 21.56 10.87 -15.61
N THR A 103 22.62 11.37 -16.25
CA THR A 103 23.35 10.62 -17.29
C THR A 103 24.26 9.58 -16.66
N GLN A 104 24.58 8.51 -17.42
CA GLN A 104 25.49 7.46 -16.95
C GLN A 104 26.89 8.02 -16.66
N GLU A 105 27.34 8.96 -17.48
CA GLU A 105 28.61 9.65 -17.31
C GLU A 105 28.68 10.42 -15.99
N ARG A 106 27.64 11.20 -15.66
CA ARG A 106 27.57 11.97 -14.41
C ARG A 106 27.62 11.05 -13.18
N VAL A 107 26.94 9.92 -13.23
CA VAL A 107 27.02 8.88 -12.17
C VAL A 107 28.45 8.35 -12.05
N GLY A 108 29.12 8.05 -13.16
CA GLY A 108 30.51 7.59 -13.15
C GLY A 108 31.50 8.62 -12.61
N ILE A 109 31.31 9.91 -12.92
CA ILE A 109 32.11 11.02 -12.35
C ILE A 109 31.88 11.12 -10.84
N ALA A 110 30.63 11.11 -10.39
CA ALA A 110 30.29 11.19 -8.97
C ALA A 110 30.86 10.01 -8.17
N TYR A 111 30.77 8.79 -8.70
CA TYR A 111 31.28 7.61 -8.01
C TYR A 111 32.81 7.59 -7.92
N ARG A 112 33.53 8.04 -8.96
CA ARG A 112 34.99 8.22 -8.88
C ARG A 112 35.36 9.25 -7.82
N ARG A 113 34.66 10.39 -7.79
CA ARG A 113 34.87 11.42 -6.77
C ARG A 113 34.67 10.87 -5.35
N TYR A 114 33.70 10.00 -5.13
CA TYR A 114 33.54 9.32 -3.84
C TYR A 114 34.77 8.47 -3.47
N ILE A 115 35.28 7.67 -4.40
CA ILE A 115 36.47 6.83 -4.16
C ILE A 115 37.70 7.69 -3.84
N ASP A 116 37.86 8.82 -4.53
CA ASP A 116 39.06 9.64 -4.44
C ASP A 116 39.07 10.59 -3.24
N SER A 117 37.89 11.07 -2.79
CA SER A 117 37.81 12.21 -1.86
C SER A 117 36.78 12.08 -0.75
N ALA A 118 36.26 10.88 -0.44
CA ALA A 118 35.31 10.73 0.67
C ALA A 118 36.00 10.89 2.03
N THR A 119 35.42 11.72 2.90
CA THR A 119 35.91 11.98 4.27
C THR A 119 34.97 11.39 5.32
N ASP A 120 35.48 11.04 6.50
CA ASP A 120 34.63 10.45 7.55
C ASP A 120 33.55 11.45 8.00
N ALA A 121 32.29 11.00 7.93
CA ALA A 121 31.13 11.82 8.30
C ALA A 121 31.21 12.36 9.74
N SER A 122 31.86 11.63 10.66
CA SER A 122 32.04 12.04 12.05
C SER A 122 33.00 13.23 12.22
N LEU A 123 33.89 13.47 11.25
CA LEU A 123 34.87 14.56 11.27
C LEU A 123 34.32 15.85 10.65
N THR A 124 33.29 15.75 9.81
CA THR A 124 32.73 16.90 9.07
C THR A 124 31.62 17.66 9.81
N THR A 125 31.04 17.08 10.88
CA THR A 125 29.94 17.73 11.62
C THR A 125 30.19 17.81 13.11
N THR A 126 30.38 19.03 13.62
CA THR A 126 30.16 19.36 15.02
C THR A 126 28.66 19.28 15.32
N PRO A 127 28.23 18.56 16.38
CA PRO A 127 26.84 18.53 16.79
C PRO A 127 26.31 19.95 17.02
N GLY A 128 25.30 20.38 16.25
CA GLY A 128 24.65 21.69 16.39
C GLY A 128 25.02 22.75 15.35
N VAL A 129 25.98 22.50 14.45
CA VAL A 129 26.31 23.44 13.35
C VAL A 129 25.91 22.85 11.99
N SER A 130 24.94 23.49 11.34
CA SER A 130 24.50 23.15 9.97
C SER A 130 25.47 23.72 8.93
N ILE A 131 26.70 23.22 8.87
CA ILE A 131 27.66 23.60 7.82
C ILE A 131 27.29 22.86 6.53
N ILE A 132 27.32 23.58 5.41
CA ILE A 132 27.18 22.95 4.09
C ILE A 132 28.48 22.23 3.78
N VAL A 133 28.38 20.94 3.47
CA VAL A 133 29.54 20.09 3.17
C VAL A 133 29.81 20.12 1.66
N ASP A 134 31.05 20.42 1.29
CA ASP A 134 31.52 20.54 -0.11
C ASP A 134 32.34 19.32 -0.58
N GLU A 135 32.29 18.22 0.20
CA GLU A 135 32.99 16.97 -0.07
C GLU A 135 32.07 15.75 0.16
N PRO A 136 32.32 14.61 -0.49
CA PRO A 136 31.60 13.38 -0.22
C PRO A 136 31.92 12.84 1.18
N ILE A 137 30.97 12.15 1.81
CA ILE A 137 31.14 11.56 3.13
C ILE A 137 31.18 10.03 3.10
N LEU A 138 32.03 9.47 3.95
CA LEU A 138 32.13 8.04 4.25
C LEU A 138 31.19 7.72 5.42
N LEU A 139 30.34 6.72 5.21
CA LEU A 139 29.38 6.25 6.22
C LEU A 139 29.81 4.90 6.78
N SER A 140 29.48 4.65 8.04
CA SER A 140 29.67 3.34 8.66
C SER A 140 28.81 2.28 7.98
N SER A 141 29.43 1.17 7.56
CA SER A 141 28.72 0.07 6.88
C SER A 141 27.62 -0.56 7.75
N SER A 142 27.85 -0.68 9.07
CA SER A 142 26.85 -1.25 9.99
C SER A 142 25.60 -0.37 10.10
N GLU A 143 25.79 0.95 10.12
CA GLU A 143 24.68 1.91 10.13
C GLU A 143 23.93 1.88 8.79
N VAL A 144 24.64 1.85 7.65
CA VAL A 144 24.00 1.74 6.32
C VAL A 144 23.06 0.53 6.25
N HIS A 145 23.48 -0.63 6.77
CA HIS A 145 22.62 -1.82 6.84
C HIS A 145 21.39 -1.63 7.72
N LEU A 146 21.52 -0.92 8.84
CA LEU A 146 20.41 -0.60 9.73
C LEU A 146 19.39 0.33 9.06
N TYR A 147 19.85 1.43 8.47
CA TYR A 147 18.99 2.35 7.72
C TYR A 147 18.29 1.65 6.56
N ARG A 148 18.99 0.78 5.83
CA ARG A 148 18.41 0.01 4.73
C ARG A 148 17.28 -0.90 5.20
N ARG A 149 17.50 -1.70 6.26
CA ARG A 149 16.46 -2.58 6.83
C ARG A 149 15.26 -1.79 7.35
N ALA A 150 15.48 -0.65 7.99
CA ALA A 150 14.41 0.22 8.47
C ALA A 150 13.57 0.78 7.30
N TYR A 151 14.22 1.26 6.24
CA TYR A 151 13.53 1.75 5.03
C TYR A 151 12.84 0.64 4.23
N GLU A 152 13.40 -0.57 4.21
CA GLU A 152 12.74 -1.75 3.64
C GLU A 152 11.44 -2.05 4.38
N LYS A 153 11.41 -1.93 5.71
CA LYS A 153 10.16 -2.04 6.47
C LYS A 153 9.24 -0.85 6.22
N TYR A 154 9.75 0.38 6.26
CA TYR A 154 8.93 1.57 6.11
C TYR A 154 8.32 1.72 4.71
N LEU A 155 9.15 1.86 3.67
CA LEU A 155 8.68 2.06 2.30
C LEU A 155 8.22 0.74 1.66
N GLY A 156 8.84 -0.39 2.01
CA GLY A 156 8.38 -1.69 1.52
C GLY A 156 6.98 -2.05 2.02
N ASN A 157 6.57 -1.57 3.20
CA ASN A 157 5.20 -1.75 3.68
C ASN A 157 4.15 -1.16 2.72
N PHE A 158 4.45 -0.04 2.04
CA PHE A 158 3.54 0.54 1.04
C PHE A 158 3.46 -0.32 -0.22
N ASP A 159 4.60 -0.76 -0.75
CA ASP A 159 4.66 -1.63 -1.92
C ASP A 159 3.95 -2.97 -1.65
N ASP A 160 4.23 -3.59 -0.50
CA ASP A 160 3.58 -4.82 -0.03
C ASP A 160 2.07 -4.64 0.12
N SER A 161 1.61 -3.51 0.65
CA SER A 161 0.18 -3.21 0.79
C SER A 161 -0.54 -3.18 -0.56
N ILE A 162 0.11 -2.69 -1.63
CA ILE A 162 -0.44 -2.73 -2.99
C ILE A 162 -0.53 -4.17 -3.47
N TYR A 163 0.48 -5.01 -3.25
CA TYR A 163 0.44 -6.44 -3.57
C TYR A 163 -0.64 -7.19 -2.81
N TYR A 164 -0.79 -6.94 -1.52
CA TYR A 164 -1.88 -7.48 -0.72
C TYR A 164 -3.25 -7.02 -1.23
N GLY A 165 -3.36 -5.78 -1.69
CA GLY A 165 -4.51 -5.28 -2.43
C GLY A 165 -4.86 -6.15 -3.65
N THR A 166 -3.86 -6.61 -4.41
CA THR A 166 -4.12 -7.51 -5.56
C THR A 166 -4.63 -8.90 -5.12
N ALA A 167 -4.20 -9.40 -3.96
CA ALA A 167 -4.68 -10.68 -3.43
C ALA A 167 -6.18 -10.66 -3.09
N ILE A 168 -6.72 -9.49 -2.70
CA ILE A 168 -8.16 -9.28 -2.48
C ILE A 168 -8.93 -9.52 -3.78
N TYR A 169 -8.46 -8.96 -4.90
CA TYR A 169 -9.09 -9.19 -6.19
C TYR A 169 -8.93 -10.64 -6.63
N GLY A 170 -7.75 -11.25 -6.43
CA GLY A 170 -7.53 -12.67 -6.70
C GLY A 170 -8.52 -13.58 -5.96
N TYR A 171 -8.76 -13.32 -4.67
CA TYR A 171 -9.76 -14.03 -3.88
C TYR A 171 -11.15 -13.95 -4.52
N TRP A 172 -11.62 -12.74 -4.83
CA TRP A 172 -12.95 -12.56 -5.43
C TRP A 172 -13.06 -13.15 -6.83
N THR A 173 -12.00 -13.05 -7.63
CA THR A 173 -11.94 -13.72 -8.94
C THR A 173 -12.10 -15.23 -8.79
N ILE A 174 -11.39 -15.87 -7.87
CA ILE A 174 -11.54 -17.32 -7.62
C ILE A 174 -12.97 -17.65 -7.19
N VAL A 175 -13.54 -16.91 -6.22
CA VAL A 175 -14.92 -17.14 -5.75
C VAL A 175 -15.94 -17.02 -6.89
N LEU A 176 -15.83 -15.98 -7.72
CA LEU A 176 -16.75 -15.72 -8.82
C LEU A 176 -16.56 -16.73 -9.96
N LEU A 177 -15.33 -17.17 -10.23
CA LEU A 177 -15.05 -18.22 -11.22
C LEU A 177 -15.61 -19.57 -10.78
N LEU A 178 -15.39 -19.97 -9.52
CA LEU A 178 -15.97 -21.20 -8.97
C LEU A 178 -17.50 -21.17 -9.01
N ALA A 179 -18.09 -20.02 -8.69
CA ALA A 179 -19.53 -19.81 -8.81
C ALA A 179 -20.04 -19.98 -10.25
N ALA A 180 -19.32 -19.41 -11.23
CA ALA A 180 -19.63 -19.55 -12.63
C ALA A 180 -19.54 -21.01 -13.09
N VAL A 181 -18.43 -21.70 -12.80
CA VAL A 181 -18.22 -23.11 -13.16
C VAL A 181 -19.33 -23.99 -12.60
N VAL A 182 -19.69 -23.83 -11.32
CA VAL A 182 -20.76 -24.62 -10.69
C VAL A 182 -22.13 -24.34 -11.31
N ASN A 183 -22.45 -23.08 -11.65
CA ASN A 183 -23.77 -22.71 -12.14
C ASN A 183 -23.96 -22.97 -13.64
N TRP A 184 -22.91 -22.79 -14.45
CA TRP A 184 -22.92 -23.15 -15.87
C TRP A 184 -22.78 -24.67 -16.07
N GLY A 185 -21.98 -25.35 -15.24
CA GLY A 185 -21.87 -26.82 -15.27
C GLY A 185 -23.21 -27.52 -15.07
N LYS A 186 -24.06 -27.01 -14.16
CA LYS A 186 -25.43 -27.50 -13.97
C LYS A 186 -26.34 -27.30 -15.19
N LEU A 187 -26.09 -26.26 -15.99
CA LEU A 187 -26.87 -25.98 -17.20
C LEU A 187 -26.44 -26.89 -18.35
N ILE A 188 -25.12 -27.05 -18.54
CA ILE A 188 -24.53 -27.78 -19.66
C ILE A 188 -24.63 -29.29 -19.44
N PHE A 189 -24.48 -29.75 -18.20
CA PHE A 189 -24.52 -31.17 -17.82
C PHE A 189 -25.67 -31.44 -16.84
N PRO A 190 -26.93 -31.46 -17.29
CA PRO A 190 -28.09 -31.66 -16.41
C PRO A 190 -28.11 -33.03 -15.73
N THR A 191 -27.42 -34.03 -16.28
CA THR A 191 -27.21 -35.36 -15.68
C THR A 191 -26.11 -35.39 -14.61
N TRP A 192 -25.34 -34.31 -14.46
CA TRP A 192 -24.41 -34.10 -13.34
C TRP A 192 -25.18 -33.74 -12.06
N SER A 193 -26.04 -34.65 -11.62
CA SER A 193 -26.74 -34.58 -10.34
C SER A 193 -26.56 -35.90 -9.61
N ASN A 194 -25.35 -36.10 -9.08
CA ASN A 194 -25.08 -37.19 -8.15
C ASN A 194 -25.34 -36.71 -6.72
N SER A 195 -26.05 -37.52 -5.95
CA SER A 195 -26.52 -37.38 -4.56
C SER A 195 -25.72 -36.43 -3.63
N SER A 196 -24.38 -36.44 -3.74
CA SER A 196 -23.44 -35.61 -2.97
C SER A 196 -23.67 -34.09 -3.12
N LEU A 197 -24.01 -33.60 -4.32
CA LEU A 197 -24.31 -32.17 -4.55
C LEU A 197 -25.59 -31.71 -3.83
N ARG A 198 -26.54 -32.62 -3.64
CA ARG A 198 -27.81 -32.36 -2.96
C ARG A 198 -27.62 -32.26 -1.44
N ILE A 199 -26.69 -33.05 -0.88
CA ILE A 199 -26.27 -32.99 0.53
C ILE A 199 -25.53 -31.69 0.81
N ILE A 200 -24.58 -31.28 -0.04
CA ILE A 200 -23.86 -30.01 0.07
C ILE A 200 -24.84 -28.83 -0.08
N GLN A 201 -25.78 -28.92 -1.02
CA GLN A 201 -26.82 -27.90 -1.17
C GLN A 201 -27.67 -27.75 0.10
N LYS A 202 -28.12 -28.87 0.67
CA LYS A 202 -28.96 -28.90 1.88
C LYS A 202 -28.25 -28.36 3.12
N HIS A 203 -26.97 -28.64 3.30
CA HIS A 203 -26.26 -28.31 4.56
C HIS A 203 -25.39 -27.05 4.49
N VAL A 204 -24.86 -26.71 3.31
CA VAL A 204 -23.89 -25.62 3.12
C VAL A 204 -24.46 -24.46 2.30
N ILE A 205 -25.15 -24.72 1.19
CA ILE A 205 -25.54 -23.67 0.23
C ILE A 205 -26.89 -23.03 0.58
N LEU A 206 -27.84 -23.80 1.07
CA LEU A 206 -29.23 -23.38 1.19
C LEU A 206 -29.70 -22.87 2.56
N PRO A 207 -29.16 -23.24 3.73
CA PRO A 207 -29.67 -22.69 4.98
C PRO A 207 -29.19 -21.25 5.20
N ALA A 208 -30.02 -20.42 5.85
CA ALA A 208 -29.56 -19.15 6.43
C ALA A 208 -28.68 -19.44 7.66
N LEU A 209 -27.69 -18.58 7.94
CA LEU A 209 -26.76 -18.79 9.07
C LEU A 209 -27.48 -18.77 10.44
N GLY A 210 -28.62 -18.08 10.54
CA GLY A 210 -29.39 -18.03 11.79
C GLY A 210 -30.81 -17.41 11.72
N ALA A 211 -31.40 -17.22 10.53
CA ALA A 211 -32.72 -16.61 10.37
C ALA A 211 -33.71 -17.53 9.63
N LYS A 212 -35.01 -17.40 9.91
CA LYS A 212 -36.09 -18.18 9.22
C LYS A 212 -36.26 -17.82 7.73
N SER A 213 -35.65 -16.74 7.25
CA SER A 213 -35.82 -16.21 5.89
C SER A 213 -34.50 -15.73 5.30
N LYS A 214 -34.27 -16.01 4.00
CA LYS A 214 -33.19 -15.43 3.20
C LYS A 214 -33.62 -14.06 2.69
N ALA A 215 -32.67 -13.13 2.57
CA ALA A 215 -32.85 -11.84 1.89
C ALA A 215 -33.86 -10.87 2.54
N GLN A 216 -34.38 -11.15 3.74
CA GLN A 216 -35.13 -10.17 4.51
C GLN A 216 -34.14 -9.26 5.25
N THR A 217 -34.22 -7.96 4.99
CA THR A 217 -33.49 -6.96 5.77
C THR A 217 -33.99 -7.00 7.21
N GLN A 218 -33.09 -7.23 8.15
CA GLN A 218 -33.33 -7.09 9.57
C GLN A 218 -32.78 -5.74 10.02
N SER A 219 -33.45 -5.11 10.97
CA SER A 219 -33.03 -3.84 11.54
C SER A 219 -32.75 -4.00 13.03
N LEU A 220 -31.61 -3.51 13.48
CA LEU A 220 -31.29 -3.30 14.88
C LEU A 220 -31.04 -1.80 15.08
N GLY A 221 -32.12 -1.05 15.34
CA GLY A 221 -32.09 0.40 15.48
C GLY A 221 -31.69 1.10 14.17
N PRO A 222 -30.62 1.94 14.14
CA PRO A 222 -30.17 2.60 12.93
C PRO A 222 -29.41 1.68 11.96
N ILE A 223 -29.11 0.44 12.35
CA ILE A 223 -28.29 -0.48 11.56
C ILE A 223 -29.19 -1.51 10.88
N GLU A 224 -29.30 -1.40 9.56
CA GLU A 224 -29.90 -2.44 8.73
C GLU A 224 -28.86 -3.48 8.30
N PHE A 225 -29.21 -4.76 8.37
CA PHE A 225 -28.38 -5.84 7.88
C PHE A 225 -29.17 -6.94 7.18
N ILE A 226 -28.50 -7.54 6.19
CA ILE A 226 -28.97 -8.75 5.53
C ILE A 226 -28.16 -9.89 6.11
N VAL A 227 -28.84 -10.85 6.73
CA VAL A 227 -28.21 -12.05 7.27
C VAL A 227 -27.73 -12.90 6.10
N PRO A 228 -26.42 -13.18 5.99
CA PRO A 228 -25.91 -14.01 4.92
C PRO A 228 -26.40 -15.45 5.06
N SER A 229 -26.60 -16.11 3.93
CA SER A 229 -26.70 -17.58 3.91
C SER A 229 -25.42 -18.22 4.44
N ARG A 230 -25.45 -19.50 4.84
CA ARG A 230 -24.25 -20.21 5.31
C ARG A 230 -23.09 -20.14 4.31
N PHE A 231 -23.39 -20.26 3.02
CA PHE A 231 -22.41 -20.13 1.95
C PHE A 231 -21.85 -18.71 1.83
N GLU A 232 -22.70 -17.68 1.85
CA GLU A 232 -22.24 -16.29 1.83
C GLU A 232 -21.43 -15.95 3.09
N ALA A 233 -21.81 -16.49 4.25
CA ALA A 233 -21.10 -16.34 5.50
C ALA A 233 -19.72 -17.01 5.46
N LEU A 234 -19.62 -18.19 4.84
CA LEU A 234 -18.34 -18.88 4.66
C LEU A 234 -17.40 -18.07 3.75
N ILE A 235 -17.91 -17.59 2.61
CA ILE A 235 -17.14 -16.71 1.71
C ILE A 235 -16.67 -15.46 2.48
N LEU A 236 -17.61 -14.74 3.09
CA LEU A 236 -17.27 -13.52 3.84
C LEU A 236 -16.32 -13.81 5.00
N GLY A 237 -16.49 -14.90 5.73
CA GLY A 237 -15.62 -15.30 6.83
C GLY A 237 -14.18 -15.56 6.36
N LEU A 238 -14.00 -16.35 5.29
CA LEU A 238 -12.69 -16.57 4.68
C LEU A 238 -12.07 -15.27 4.17
N PHE A 239 -12.89 -14.39 3.59
CA PHE A 239 -12.45 -13.07 3.15
C PHE A 239 -11.98 -12.19 4.32
N MET A 240 -12.68 -12.19 5.45
CA MET A 240 -12.27 -11.45 6.64
C MET A 240 -10.98 -11.99 7.24
N VAL A 241 -10.79 -13.32 7.27
CA VAL A 241 -9.53 -13.94 7.72
C VAL A 241 -8.38 -13.54 6.80
N LEU A 242 -8.58 -13.56 5.48
CA LEU A 242 -7.60 -13.06 4.52
C LEU A 242 -7.25 -11.60 4.80
N LEU A 243 -8.22 -10.72 4.95
CA LEU A 243 -7.98 -9.30 5.23
C LEU A 243 -7.21 -9.08 6.54
N ALA A 244 -7.54 -9.82 7.60
CA ALA A 244 -6.82 -9.76 8.87
C ALA A 244 -5.36 -10.21 8.71
N MET A 245 -5.10 -11.30 7.98
CA MET A 245 -3.73 -11.76 7.69
C MET A 245 -2.95 -10.71 6.89
N LEU A 246 -3.55 -10.16 5.81
CA LEU A 246 -2.91 -9.15 4.98
C LEU A 246 -2.62 -7.85 5.75
N ALA A 247 -3.46 -7.48 6.72
CA ALA A 247 -3.24 -6.32 7.57
C ALA A 247 -2.09 -6.50 8.57
N LEU A 248 -1.76 -7.73 8.99
CA LEU A 248 -0.84 -8.01 10.10
C LEU A 248 0.49 -8.67 9.69
N ILE A 249 0.58 -9.31 8.53
CA ILE A 249 1.78 -10.08 8.15
C ILE A 249 3.03 -9.18 8.00
N ASN A 250 4.23 -9.57 8.43
CA ASN A 250 5.47 -8.79 8.22
C ASN A 250 5.50 -7.36 8.83
N THR A 251 4.66 -7.04 9.81
CA THR A 251 4.62 -5.70 10.46
C THR A 251 5.61 -5.53 11.62
N ASP A 252 6.57 -6.44 11.76
CA ASP A 252 7.55 -6.38 12.84
C ASP A 252 8.48 -5.16 12.74
N PRO A 253 8.74 -4.44 13.84
CA PRO A 253 9.64 -3.30 13.86
C PRO A 253 11.11 -3.75 13.74
N VAL A 254 11.97 -2.84 13.28
CA VAL A 254 13.43 -3.05 13.25
C VAL A 254 14.03 -2.64 14.58
N GLU A 255 14.98 -3.42 15.09
CA GLU A 255 15.73 -3.04 16.29
C GLU A 255 16.71 -1.91 15.98
N GLY A 256 16.67 -0.84 16.80
CA GLY A 256 17.47 0.37 16.56
C GLY A 256 16.96 1.22 15.40
N ASP A 257 15.68 1.11 15.02
CA ASP A 257 15.07 1.84 13.89
C ASP A 257 15.39 3.36 13.95
N PRO A 258 16.19 3.90 13.01
CA PRO A 258 16.60 5.30 12.99
C PRO A 258 15.52 6.24 12.42
N ILE A 259 14.40 5.71 11.93
CA ILE A 259 13.28 6.50 11.41
C ILE A 259 12.30 6.83 12.53
N TYR A 260 11.87 5.80 13.27
CA TYR A 260 10.82 5.93 14.29
C TYR A 260 11.33 6.00 15.72
N TYR A 261 12.56 5.52 15.99
CA TYR A 261 13.23 5.43 17.29
C TYR A 261 12.52 4.55 18.35
N ILE A 262 11.20 4.62 18.42
CA ILE A 262 10.33 3.88 19.33
C ILE A 262 9.70 2.70 18.56
N LYS A 263 10.03 1.47 18.99
CA LYS A 263 9.56 0.23 18.34
C LYS A 263 8.03 0.16 18.22
N SER A 264 7.30 0.58 19.25
CA SER A 264 5.83 0.57 19.24
C SER A 264 5.23 1.56 18.22
N ASN A 265 5.88 2.70 17.97
CA ASN A 265 5.44 3.66 16.96
C ASN A 265 5.69 3.13 15.55
N ALA A 266 6.84 2.50 15.30
CA ALA A 266 7.13 1.83 14.04
C ALA A 266 6.11 0.73 13.74
N GLN A 267 5.86 -0.15 14.71
CA GLN A 267 4.89 -1.24 14.55
C GLN A 267 3.48 -0.70 14.34
N LEU A 268 3.05 0.30 15.12
CA LEU A 268 1.74 0.93 14.95
C LEU A 268 1.63 1.52 13.54
N ARG A 269 2.65 2.23 13.06
CA ARG A 269 2.68 2.79 11.70
C ARG A 269 2.46 1.72 10.63
N TYR A 270 3.21 0.62 10.69
CA TYR A 270 3.12 -0.45 9.69
C TYR A 270 1.73 -1.10 9.68
N VAL A 271 1.15 -1.31 10.86
CA VAL A 271 -0.19 -1.88 11.03
C VAL A 271 -1.29 -0.94 10.57
N VAL A 272 -1.15 0.39 10.71
CA VAL A 272 -2.23 1.35 10.36
C VAL A 272 -2.19 1.80 8.90
N ASP A 273 -1.01 1.76 8.25
CA ASP A 273 -0.87 2.07 6.83
C ASP A 273 -1.64 1.09 5.94
N ARG A 274 -1.58 -0.20 6.28
CA ARG A 274 -2.21 -1.29 5.50
C ARG A 274 -3.73 -1.20 5.42
N PRO A 275 -4.50 -1.08 6.52
CA PRO A 275 -5.94 -0.89 6.49
C PRO A 275 -6.38 0.27 5.61
N GLY A 276 -5.62 1.39 5.58
CA GLY A 276 -5.94 2.53 4.72
C GLY A 276 -5.87 2.19 3.23
N ILE A 277 -4.77 1.56 2.82
CA ILE A 277 -4.56 1.13 1.43
C ILE A 277 -5.57 0.03 1.04
N ILE A 278 -5.70 -1.01 1.88
CA ILE A 278 -6.64 -2.11 1.67
C ILE A 278 -8.08 -1.60 1.57
N SER A 279 -8.49 -0.69 2.45
CA SER A 279 -9.82 -0.08 2.42
C SER A 279 -10.08 0.61 1.07
N THR A 280 -9.10 1.38 0.58
CA THR A 280 -9.19 2.02 -0.74
C THR A 280 -9.33 0.99 -1.86
N MET A 281 -8.60 -0.13 -1.80
CA MET A 281 -8.68 -1.22 -2.77
C MET A 281 -10.03 -1.95 -2.75
N LEU A 282 -10.80 -1.90 -1.66
CA LEU A 282 -12.15 -2.47 -1.62
C LEU A 282 -13.18 -1.65 -2.41
N GLY A 283 -12.91 -0.37 -2.69
CA GLY A 283 -13.82 0.55 -3.37
C GLY A 283 -14.44 -0.01 -4.67
N PRO A 284 -13.63 -0.48 -5.64
CA PRO A 284 -14.16 -1.09 -6.87
C PRO A 284 -15.09 -2.27 -6.62
N LEU A 285 -14.79 -3.15 -5.66
CA LEU A 285 -15.63 -4.30 -5.32
C LEU A 285 -16.97 -3.87 -4.72
N VAL A 286 -16.94 -2.88 -3.82
CA VAL A 286 -18.16 -2.30 -3.25
C VAL A 286 -19.07 -1.77 -4.36
N VAL A 287 -18.52 -1.05 -5.35
CA VAL A 287 -19.30 -0.54 -6.49
C VAL A 287 -19.84 -1.67 -7.36
N LEU A 288 -18.99 -2.64 -7.74
CA LEU A 288 -19.38 -3.76 -8.60
C LEU A 288 -20.50 -4.60 -7.98
N PHE A 289 -20.43 -4.89 -6.68
CA PHE A 289 -21.44 -5.67 -5.99
C PHE A 289 -22.76 -4.91 -5.76
N ALA A 290 -22.78 -3.58 -5.86
CA ALA A 290 -24.02 -2.80 -5.78
C ALA A 290 -24.83 -2.79 -7.10
N GLY A 291 -24.18 -3.09 -8.23
CA GLY A 291 -24.78 -2.94 -9.55
C GLY A 291 -25.90 -3.95 -9.82
N ARG A 292 -27.08 -3.46 -10.23
CA ARG A 292 -28.27 -4.29 -10.57
C ARG A 292 -28.17 -5.05 -11.90
N ASN A 293 -27.32 -4.57 -12.80
CA ASN A 293 -27.11 -5.16 -14.13
C ASN A 293 -25.61 -5.06 -14.47
N ASN A 294 -24.80 -5.94 -13.89
CA ASN A 294 -23.36 -5.99 -14.13
C ASN A 294 -22.97 -7.34 -14.76
N PHE A 295 -21.87 -7.38 -15.51
CA PHE A 295 -21.42 -8.58 -16.21
C PHE A 295 -21.09 -9.75 -15.26
N LEU A 296 -20.72 -9.48 -14.01
CA LEU A 296 -20.44 -10.53 -13.01
C LEU A 296 -21.72 -11.27 -12.60
N LEU A 297 -22.87 -10.60 -12.56
CA LEU A 297 -24.16 -11.26 -12.34
C LEU A 297 -24.48 -12.25 -13.48
N TRP A 298 -24.20 -11.86 -14.73
CA TRP A 298 -24.38 -12.73 -15.89
C TRP A 298 -23.44 -13.95 -15.85
N ILE A 299 -22.14 -13.71 -15.61
CA ILE A 299 -21.13 -14.77 -15.52
C ILE A 299 -21.45 -15.76 -14.40
N THR A 300 -21.78 -15.27 -13.20
CA THR A 300 -22.01 -16.14 -12.06
C THR A 300 -23.40 -16.76 -12.05
N ARG A 301 -24.36 -16.22 -12.81
CA ARG A 301 -25.80 -16.52 -12.70
C ARG A 301 -26.34 -16.40 -11.27
N TRP A 302 -25.73 -15.56 -10.44
CA TRP A 302 -26.22 -15.28 -9.09
C TRP A 302 -27.37 -14.27 -9.14
N GLN A 303 -28.27 -14.39 -8.17
CA GLN A 303 -29.32 -13.39 -7.97
C GLN A 303 -28.71 -12.10 -7.40
N HIS A 304 -29.24 -10.96 -7.83
CA HIS A 304 -28.80 -9.65 -7.34
C HIS A 304 -28.84 -9.53 -5.81
N ALA A 305 -29.79 -10.19 -5.13
CA ALA A 305 -29.86 -10.22 -3.67
C ALA A 305 -28.55 -10.71 -3.00
N ARG A 306 -27.87 -11.70 -3.60
CA ARG A 306 -26.57 -12.17 -3.11
C ARG A 306 -25.49 -11.11 -3.25
N PHE A 307 -25.40 -10.48 -4.42
CA PHE A 307 -24.47 -9.37 -4.66
C PHE A 307 -24.70 -8.22 -3.69
N LEU A 308 -25.96 -7.89 -3.39
CA LEU A 308 -26.29 -6.86 -2.39
C LEU A 308 -25.84 -7.26 -0.98
N THR A 309 -25.95 -8.53 -0.59
CA THR A 309 -25.38 -9.04 0.67
C THR A 309 -23.87 -8.83 0.68
N LEU A 310 -23.16 -9.22 -0.38
CA LEU A 310 -21.71 -9.04 -0.49
C LEU A 310 -21.31 -7.55 -0.44
N HIS A 311 -22.00 -6.69 -1.18
CA HIS A 311 -21.81 -5.23 -1.14
C HIS A 311 -21.89 -4.69 0.28
N ARG A 312 -22.98 -4.97 1.01
CA ARG A 312 -23.19 -4.46 2.37
C ARG A 312 -22.10 -4.92 3.33
N TRP A 313 -21.69 -6.18 3.26
CA TRP A 313 -20.66 -6.71 4.14
C TRP A 313 -19.26 -6.19 3.79
N VAL A 314 -18.88 -6.18 2.51
CA VAL A 314 -17.59 -5.62 2.06
C VAL A 314 -17.50 -4.12 2.36
N ALA A 315 -18.59 -3.36 2.17
CA ALA A 315 -18.64 -1.94 2.51
C ALA A 315 -18.44 -1.68 4.01
N ARG A 316 -19.03 -2.50 4.89
CA ARG A 316 -18.78 -2.39 6.34
C ARG A 316 -17.33 -2.68 6.68
N THR A 317 -16.75 -3.73 6.09
CA THR A 317 -15.34 -4.03 6.28
C THR A 317 -14.44 -2.90 5.82
N MET A 318 -14.74 -2.28 4.68
CA MET A 318 -14.05 -1.09 4.17
C MET A 318 -14.09 0.06 5.20
N VAL A 319 -15.26 0.33 5.79
CA VAL A 319 -15.41 1.35 6.84
C VAL A 319 -14.61 1.00 8.10
N VAL A 320 -14.67 -0.25 8.58
CA VAL A 320 -13.90 -0.70 9.75
C VAL A 320 -12.39 -0.51 9.53
N LEU A 321 -11.87 -0.88 8.36
CA LEU A 321 -10.46 -0.70 8.02
C LEU A 321 -10.08 0.79 7.94
N ALA A 322 -10.95 1.63 7.37
CA ALA A 322 -10.74 3.07 7.33
C ALA A 322 -10.73 3.70 8.73
N LEU A 323 -11.59 3.22 9.64
CA LEU A 323 -11.60 3.65 11.04
C LEU A 323 -10.33 3.23 11.78
N ILE A 324 -9.86 1.98 11.59
CA ILE A 324 -8.58 1.51 12.17
C ILE A 324 -7.43 2.40 11.69
N HIS A 325 -7.39 2.71 10.39
CA HIS A 325 -6.40 3.63 9.81
C HIS A 325 -6.47 5.02 10.45
N ALA A 326 -7.67 5.63 10.48
CA ALA A 326 -7.86 6.97 11.02
C ALA A 326 -7.51 7.06 12.51
N ILE A 327 -8.06 6.17 13.35
CA ILE A 327 -7.79 6.13 14.80
C ILE A 327 -6.30 5.87 15.06
N GLY A 328 -5.71 4.94 14.31
CA GLY A 328 -4.29 4.61 14.42
C GLY A 328 -3.39 5.80 14.12
N TYR A 329 -3.67 6.53 13.04
CA TYR A 329 -2.95 7.75 12.71
C TYR A 329 -3.19 8.88 13.71
N THR A 330 -4.42 9.04 14.22
CA THR A 330 -4.70 10.00 15.30
C THR A 330 -3.87 9.70 16.54
N ARG A 331 -3.71 8.43 16.93
CA ARG A 331 -2.85 8.05 18.06
C ARG A 331 -1.36 8.29 17.75
N LEU A 332 -0.91 7.91 16.56
CA LEU A 332 0.50 8.01 16.17
C LEU A 332 0.95 9.48 16.02
N LEU A 333 0.10 10.33 15.47
CA LEU A 333 0.41 11.73 15.17
C LEU A 333 -0.16 12.73 16.18
N GLY A 334 -1.04 12.31 17.08
CA GLY A 334 -1.74 13.20 18.02
C GLY A 334 -0.84 13.86 19.06
N THR A 335 0.41 13.42 19.22
CA THR A 335 1.42 14.11 20.03
C THR A 335 2.20 15.18 19.27
N PHE A 336 2.08 15.21 17.93
CA PHE A 336 2.76 16.19 17.07
C PHE A 336 1.90 17.44 16.78
N TYR A 337 0.60 17.40 17.07
CA TYR A 337 -0.38 18.47 16.89
C TYR A 337 -1.01 18.84 18.22
#